data_AF-A0A3L7TGA6-F1
#
_entry.id   AF-A0A3L7TGA6-F1
#
_cell.length_a   1.000
_cell.length_b   1.000
_cell.length_c   1.000
_cell.angle_alpha   90.00
_cell.angle_beta   90.00
_cell.angle_gamma   90.00
#
_symmetry.space_group_name_H-M   'P 1'
#
loop_
_entity.id
_entity.type
_entity.pdbx_description
1 polymer ?
#
loop_
_entity_poly.entity_id
_entity_poly.type
_entity_poly.pdbx_seq_one_letter_code
_entity_poly.pdbx_strand_id
1 'polypeptide(L)'
;MKHTAFITAFITGGIVALSALVAGITDASHAQCPAEGDCRKVHPTPGCDMPECCTIVCEANPLCCEFTWDQACADFAILSCADINCPSDGLCTQVHASPGCADFECCELVTILDGWCSYAAWDEVCAREALALCGVTPCVIALPTLLDEDEPCYERFNDGCSITFSLGRIELPCATPMKGRIVSGGPRDTDWFALDGATRRRYRFTLDAEFPIELQLFEGDCEGPNHVEWLIGEELCVGAHTLVFLVDSGVQSLVLGAGNEDRALRSGLECDDIDPENPPEPDDPPALQVFGVHWIARLDCLALGDINGDGLVNAVDIGTLLNAWGEVDASSARDPRLADADLDGNGRVDAADLTVLLSSW
;
A
#
# COMPACT_ATOMS: atom_id res chain seq x y z
N MET A 1 56.41 24.02 -30.03
CA MET A 1 57.09 23.70 -31.30
C MET A 1 56.02 23.30 -32.31
N LYS A 2 55.61 24.24 -33.17
CA LYS A 2 55.67 24.10 -34.64
C LYS A 2 55.29 22.71 -35.15
N HIS A 3 54.10 22.58 -35.75
CA HIS A 3 54.01 22.29 -37.19
C HIS A 3 52.66 22.74 -37.76
N THR A 4 52.78 23.70 -38.68
CA THR A 4 51.76 24.24 -39.56
C THR A 4 51.68 23.36 -40.81
N ALA A 5 50.48 23.05 -41.31
CA ALA A 5 50.28 22.78 -42.73
C ALA A 5 48.82 23.08 -43.12
N PHE A 6 48.65 24.25 -43.75
CA PHE A 6 47.51 24.60 -44.58
C PHE A 6 47.50 23.72 -45.83
N ILE A 7 46.35 23.14 -46.18
CA ILE A 7 46.01 22.82 -47.58
C ILE A 7 44.61 23.36 -47.84
N THR A 8 44.57 24.40 -48.66
CA THR A 8 43.37 24.97 -49.27
C THR A 8 43.05 24.15 -50.52
N ALA A 9 41.86 23.57 -50.60
CA ALA A 9 41.31 23.05 -51.84
C ALA A 9 39.85 23.47 -51.96
N PHE A 10 39.63 24.54 -52.73
CA PHE A 10 38.33 24.88 -53.30
C PHE A 10 38.03 23.87 -54.40
N ILE A 11 37.03 23.02 -54.21
CA ILE A 11 36.27 22.41 -55.31
C ILE A 11 34.79 22.64 -55.03
N THR A 12 34.21 23.36 -55.97
CA THR A 12 32.81 23.68 -56.23
C THR A 12 31.86 22.50 -56.14
N GLY A 13 30.66 22.74 -55.62
CA GLY A 13 29.45 22.04 -56.06
C GLY A 13 28.72 21.24 -54.99
N GLY A 14 27.77 21.92 -54.33
CA GLY A 14 26.48 21.38 -53.89
C GLY A 14 26.45 20.06 -53.11
N ILE A 15 26.41 20.15 -51.78
CA ILE A 15 25.55 19.30 -50.93
C ILE A 15 25.04 20.21 -49.80
N VAL A 16 23.85 20.78 -50.00
CA VAL A 16 23.08 21.42 -48.92
C VAL A 16 22.10 20.36 -48.40
N ALA A 17 22.08 20.20 -47.07
CA ALA A 17 21.03 19.57 -46.28
C ALA A 17 20.73 18.09 -46.56
N LEU A 18 21.48 17.20 -45.89
CA LEU A 18 20.96 15.89 -45.50
C LEU A 18 21.41 15.58 -44.07
N SER A 19 20.95 16.38 -43.11
CA SER A 19 21.31 16.20 -41.69
C SER A 19 20.21 16.64 -40.73
N ALA A 20 19.02 16.99 -41.21
CA ALA A 20 17.93 17.51 -40.39
C ALA A 20 16.61 16.71 -40.50
N LEU A 21 16.65 15.51 -41.11
CA LEU A 21 15.45 14.67 -41.29
C LEU A 21 15.48 13.37 -40.45
N VAL A 22 16.36 13.27 -39.46
CA VAL A 22 16.41 12.11 -38.55
C VAL A 22 15.91 12.44 -37.14
N ALA A 23 15.89 13.73 -36.76
CA ALA A 23 15.48 14.17 -35.44
C ALA A 23 13.95 14.40 -35.29
N GLY A 24 13.16 14.16 -36.33
CA GLY A 24 11.70 14.39 -36.32
C GLY A 24 10.85 13.12 -36.48
N ILE A 25 11.48 11.94 -36.49
CA ILE A 25 10.79 10.64 -36.68
C ILE A 25 10.60 9.93 -35.33
N THR A 26 11.53 10.09 -34.39
CA THR A 26 11.50 9.40 -33.08
C THR A 26 10.33 9.86 -32.20
N ASP A 27 9.94 11.12 -32.30
CA ASP A 27 8.87 11.69 -31.47
C ASP A 27 7.47 11.27 -31.96
N ALA A 28 7.33 10.99 -33.26
CA ALA A 28 6.07 10.58 -33.86
C ALA A 28 5.79 9.07 -33.71
N SER A 29 6.84 8.23 -33.64
CA SER A 29 6.70 6.78 -33.48
C SER A 29 6.24 6.36 -32.08
N HIS A 30 6.44 7.18 -31.05
CA HIS A 30 5.94 6.94 -29.69
C HIS A 30 4.44 7.23 -29.53
N ALA A 31 3.88 8.09 -30.38
CA ALA A 31 2.49 8.54 -30.27
C ALA A 31 1.45 7.41 -30.53
N GLN A 32 1.90 6.21 -30.88
CA GLN A 32 1.05 5.06 -31.20
C GLN A 32 1.10 3.97 -30.11
N CYS A 33 1.79 4.21 -28.99
CA CYS A 33 1.78 3.30 -27.85
C CYS A 33 0.90 3.86 -26.71
N PRO A 34 0.07 3.03 -26.06
CA PRO A 34 -0.32 1.68 -26.46
C PRO A 34 -1.25 1.64 -27.69
N ALA A 35 -1.29 0.51 -28.40
CA ALA A 35 -2.17 0.23 -29.55
C ALA A 35 -2.82 -1.16 -29.48
N GLU A 36 -3.79 -1.44 -30.35
CA GLU A 36 -4.44 -2.76 -30.39
C GLU A 36 -3.52 -3.83 -31.02
N GLY A 37 -3.30 -4.93 -30.29
CA GLY A 37 -2.61 -6.13 -30.75
C GLY A 37 -1.56 -6.63 -29.75
N ASP A 38 -1.43 -7.95 -29.63
CA ASP A 38 -0.47 -8.59 -28.70
C ASP A 38 0.98 -8.37 -29.16
N CYS A 39 1.80 -7.74 -28.31
CA CYS A 39 3.21 -7.43 -28.61
C CYS A 39 4.05 -8.66 -29.00
N ARG A 40 3.69 -9.85 -28.54
CA ARG A 40 4.43 -11.10 -28.73
C ARG A 40 3.93 -11.91 -29.93
N LYS A 41 2.96 -11.37 -30.69
CA LYS A 41 2.37 -12.03 -31.88
C LYS A 41 2.39 -11.09 -33.08
N VAL A 42 2.51 -11.64 -34.28
CA VAL A 42 2.43 -10.85 -35.52
C VAL A 42 1.00 -10.36 -35.75
N HIS A 43 0.83 -9.07 -36.06
CA HIS A 43 -0.47 -8.49 -36.36
C HIS A 43 -0.39 -7.32 -37.37
N PRO A 44 -1.50 -6.98 -38.06
CA PRO A 44 -1.46 -6.03 -39.18
C PRO A 44 -1.48 -4.55 -38.75
N THR A 45 -1.83 -4.27 -37.50
CA THR A 45 -1.82 -2.93 -36.91
C THR A 45 -0.41 -2.54 -36.46
N PRO A 46 -0.04 -1.25 -36.52
CA PRO A 46 1.17 -0.74 -35.89
C PRO A 46 1.04 -0.64 -34.37
N GLY A 47 2.18 -0.70 -33.65
CA GLY A 47 2.24 -0.66 -32.19
C GLY A 47 1.73 -1.95 -31.56
N CYS A 48 1.57 -2.01 -30.23
CA CYS A 48 0.99 -3.15 -29.53
C CYS A 48 0.42 -2.74 -28.15
N ASP A 49 -0.22 -3.68 -27.45
CA ASP A 49 -1.11 -3.45 -26.30
C ASP A 49 -0.40 -3.28 -24.96
N MET A 50 0.85 -3.72 -24.81
CA MET A 50 1.68 -3.45 -23.63
C MET A 50 2.39 -2.11 -23.79
N PRO A 51 2.04 -1.06 -23.02
CA PRO A 51 2.58 0.29 -23.24
C PRO A 51 4.10 0.36 -23.19
N GLU A 52 4.72 -0.19 -22.15
CA GLU A 52 6.17 -0.18 -21.97
C GLU A 52 6.90 -0.99 -23.05
N CYS A 53 6.42 -2.19 -23.35
CA CYS A 53 7.02 -3.03 -24.39
C CYS A 53 6.88 -2.39 -25.77
N CYS A 54 5.73 -1.78 -26.05
CA CYS A 54 5.48 -1.05 -27.29
C CYS A 54 6.53 0.04 -27.47
N THR A 55 6.76 0.88 -26.45
CA THR A 55 7.78 1.94 -26.48
C THR A 55 9.18 1.37 -26.74
N ILE A 56 9.59 0.33 -26.00
CA ILE A 56 10.91 -0.32 -26.17
C ILE A 56 11.12 -0.81 -27.61
N VAL A 57 10.10 -1.43 -28.22
CA VAL A 57 10.20 -1.93 -29.59
C VAL A 57 10.16 -0.78 -30.60
N CYS A 58 9.33 0.25 -30.41
CA CYS A 58 9.28 1.43 -31.28
C CYS A 58 10.61 2.19 -31.30
N GLU A 59 11.26 2.34 -30.14
CA GLU A 59 12.57 2.98 -30.01
C GLU A 59 13.65 2.21 -30.78
N ALA A 60 13.60 0.88 -30.71
CA ALA A 60 14.53 0.02 -31.43
C ALA A 60 14.26 0.01 -32.95
N ASN A 61 12.99 0.03 -33.35
CA ASN A 61 12.58 0.01 -34.75
C ASN A 61 11.25 0.76 -34.97
N PRO A 62 11.31 2.03 -35.43
CA PRO A 62 10.12 2.84 -35.69
C PRO A 62 9.14 2.24 -36.69
N LEU A 63 9.58 1.33 -37.57
CA LEU A 63 8.69 0.69 -38.56
C LEU A 63 7.62 -0.20 -37.91
N CYS A 64 7.89 -0.74 -36.72
CA CYS A 64 6.92 -1.53 -35.95
C CYS A 64 5.70 -0.68 -35.54
N CYS A 65 5.88 0.63 -35.46
CA CYS A 65 4.89 1.58 -34.97
C CYS A 65 4.36 2.46 -36.12
N GLU A 66 5.08 2.57 -37.23
CA GLU A 66 4.59 3.31 -38.41
C GLU A 66 3.76 2.44 -39.38
N PHE A 67 4.07 1.15 -39.53
CA PHE A 67 3.52 0.33 -40.62
C PHE A 67 2.74 -0.89 -40.14
N THR A 68 3.42 -1.87 -39.54
CA THR A 68 2.82 -3.15 -39.12
C THR A 68 3.70 -3.81 -38.08
N TRP A 69 3.08 -4.55 -37.17
CA TRP A 69 3.79 -5.39 -36.22
C TRP A 69 4.14 -6.75 -36.84
N ASP A 70 5.28 -6.81 -37.53
CA ASP A 70 5.73 -8.02 -38.24
C ASP A 70 6.50 -9.01 -37.34
N GLN A 71 7.01 -10.09 -37.94
CA GLN A 71 7.75 -11.13 -37.21
C GLN A 71 9.01 -10.58 -36.51
N ALA A 72 9.68 -9.59 -37.09
CA ALA A 72 10.86 -9.01 -36.45
C ALA A 72 10.48 -8.17 -35.22
N CYS A 73 9.34 -7.47 -35.27
CA CYS A 73 8.79 -6.75 -34.12
C CYS A 73 8.41 -7.71 -32.99
N ALA A 74 7.67 -8.78 -33.30
CA ALA A 74 7.27 -9.79 -32.32
C ALA A 74 8.47 -10.54 -31.72
N ASP A 75 9.45 -10.94 -32.54
CA ASP A 75 10.67 -11.62 -32.06
C ASP A 75 11.50 -10.71 -31.15
N PHE A 76 11.57 -9.41 -31.47
CA PHE A 76 12.26 -8.44 -30.62
C PHE A 76 11.51 -8.21 -29.31
N ALA A 77 10.18 -8.10 -29.34
CA ALA A 77 9.35 -7.98 -28.14
C ALA A 77 9.50 -9.18 -27.20
N ILE A 78 9.51 -10.42 -27.75
CA ILE A 78 9.71 -11.64 -26.95
C ILE A 78 11.04 -11.61 -26.19
N LEU A 79 12.09 -11.03 -26.78
CA LEU A 79 13.41 -10.97 -26.16
C LEU A 79 13.54 -9.79 -25.19
N SER A 80 13.07 -8.62 -25.59
CA SER A 80 13.31 -7.36 -24.88
C SER A 80 12.27 -7.08 -23.79
N CYS A 81 11.09 -7.72 -23.84
CA CYS A 81 9.97 -7.50 -22.93
C CYS A 81 9.59 -8.76 -22.13
N ALA A 82 10.55 -9.66 -21.88
CA ALA A 82 10.28 -10.93 -21.19
C ALA A 82 9.72 -10.72 -19.77
N ASP A 83 10.08 -9.62 -19.13
CA ASP A 83 9.68 -9.28 -17.76
C ASP A 83 8.47 -8.31 -17.69
N ILE A 84 7.89 -7.93 -18.83
CA ILE A 84 6.70 -7.06 -18.92
C ILE A 84 5.49 -7.94 -19.19
N ASN A 85 4.59 -8.10 -18.22
CA ASN A 85 3.50 -9.09 -18.29
C ASN A 85 2.08 -8.50 -18.22
N CYS A 86 1.92 -7.19 -18.38
CA CYS A 86 0.62 -6.53 -18.39
C CYS A 86 0.40 -5.73 -19.70
N PRO A 87 -0.75 -5.90 -20.38
CA PRO A 87 -1.73 -6.97 -20.18
C PRO A 87 -1.19 -8.34 -20.62
N SER A 88 -1.85 -9.43 -20.24
CA SER A 88 -1.50 -10.81 -20.61
C SER A 88 -2.75 -11.69 -20.80
N ASP A 89 -2.59 -12.89 -21.36
CA ASP A 89 -3.70 -13.81 -21.57
C ASP A 89 -4.34 -14.24 -20.23
N GLY A 90 -5.67 -14.12 -20.09
CA GLY A 90 -6.44 -14.60 -18.94
C GLY A 90 -7.29 -13.53 -18.24
N LEU A 91 -8.33 -13.95 -17.52
CA LEU A 91 -9.19 -13.02 -16.77
C LEU A 91 -8.55 -12.72 -15.40
N CYS A 92 -8.43 -11.43 -15.04
CA CYS A 92 -7.81 -11.03 -13.77
C CYS A 92 -8.49 -11.62 -12.53
N THR A 93 -9.80 -11.89 -12.58
CA THR A 93 -10.56 -12.45 -11.46
C THR A 93 -10.60 -13.99 -11.44
N GLN A 94 -9.74 -14.67 -12.22
CA GLN A 94 -9.68 -16.13 -12.29
C GLN A 94 -8.24 -16.63 -12.30
N VAL A 95 -8.03 -17.81 -11.72
CA VAL A 95 -6.72 -18.49 -11.74
C VAL A 95 -6.35 -18.94 -13.16
N HIS A 96 -5.12 -18.70 -13.59
CA HIS A 96 -4.59 -19.19 -14.86
C HIS A 96 -3.05 -19.35 -14.85
N ALA A 97 -2.51 -19.96 -15.91
CA ALA A 97 -1.10 -20.39 -15.93
C ALA A 97 -0.11 -19.29 -16.34
N SER A 98 -0.58 -18.24 -17.02
CA SER A 98 0.20 -17.08 -17.43
C SER A 98 0.41 -16.10 -16.26
N PRO A 99 1.56 -15.40 -16.18
CA PRO A 99 1.72 -14.20 -15.37
C PRO A 99 0.93 -13.03 -15.96
N GLY A 100 0.53 -12.09 -15.09
CA GLY A 100 -0.34 -10.95 -15.43
C GLY A 100 -1.75 -11.37 -15.82
N CYS A 101 -2.57 -10.45 -16.34
CA CYS A 101 -3.93 -10.72 -16.79
C CYS A 101 -4.38 -9.70 -17.86
N ALA A 102 -5.56 -9.90 -18.47
CA ALA A 102 -5.94 -9.22 -19.71
C ALA A 102 -6.36 -7.76 -19.56
N ASP A 103 -6.72 -7.32 -18.36
CA ASP A 103 -7.06 -5.91 -18.10
C ASP A 103 -5.80 -5.19 -17.63
N PHE A 104 -5.30 -4.23 -18.41
CA PHE A 104 -4.00 -3.58 -18.17
C PHE A 104 -3.97 -2.87 -16.81
N GLU A 105 -4.96 -2.02 -16.51
CA GLU A 105 -4.99 -1.26 -15.25
C GLU A 105 -5.10 -2.19 -14.04
N CYS A 106 -5.97 -3.21 -14.12
CA CYS A 106 -6.09 -4.21 -13.06
C CYS A 106 -4.82 -5.06 -12.90
N CYS A 107 -4.19 -5.43 -14.02
CA CYS A 107 -2.95 -6.19 -14.03
C CYS A 107 -1.84 -5.41 -13.34
N GLU A 108 -1.57 -4.18 -13.80
CA GLU A 108 -0.54 -3.31 -13.22
C GLU A 108 -0.78 -3.05 -11.74
N LEU A 109 -2.03 -2.81 -11.35
CA LEU A 109 -2.37 -2.66 -9.95
C LEU A 109 -1.93 -3.87 -9.12
N VAL A 110 -2.41 -5.07 -9.48
CA VAL A 110 -2.16 -6.27 -8.67
C VAL A 110 -0.68 -6.63 -8.71
N THR A 111 0.02 -6.42 -9.83
CA THR A 111 1.46 -6.72 -9.94
C THR A 111 2.35 -5.72 -9.21
N ILE A 112 1.92 -4.46 -9.07
CA ILE A 112 2.58 -3.47 -8.20
C ILE A 112 2.47 -3.90 -6.73
N LEU A 113 1.29 -4.36 -6.30
CA LEU A 113 1.08 -4.82 -4.93
C LEU A 113 1.76 -6.16 -4.66
N ASP A 114 1.77 -7.04 -5.66
CA ASP A 114 2.37 -8.37 -5.61
C ASP A 114 3.16 -8.68 -6.89
N GLY A 115 4.46 -8.45 -6.82
CA GLY A 115 5.38 -8.79 -7.91
C GLY A 115 5.41 -10.30 -8.24
N TRP A 116 4.86 -11.18 -7.39
CA TRP A 116 4.71 -12.58 -7.75
C TRP A 116 3.68 -12.79 -8.87
N CYS A 117 2.64 -11.96 -8.92
CA CYS A 117 1.58 -12.03 -9.94
C CYS A 117 2.06 -11.66 -11.36
N SER A 118 3.21 -10.98 -11.48
CA SER A 118 3.88 -10.72 -12.77
C SER A 118 5.00 -11.71 -13.08
N TYR A 119 5.42 -12.55 -12.12
CA TYR A 119 6.53 -13.50 -12.30
C TYR A 119 6.06 -14.95 -12.47
N ALA A 120 5.04 -15.37 -11.73
CA ALA A 120 4.52 -16.74 -11.69
C ALA A 120 3.13 -16.84 -12.34
N ALA A 121 2.54 -18.03 -12.28
CA ALA A 121 1.15 -18.22 -12.70
C ALA A 121 0.21 -17.35 -11.84
N TRP A 122 -0.76 -16.70 -12.49
CA TRP A 122 -1.81 -15.94 -11.81
C TRP A 122 -2.67 -16.87 -10.95
N ASP A 123 -2.41 -16.87 -9.64
CA ASP A 123 -2.99 -17.83 -8.70
C ASP A 123 -4.25 -17.30 -7.97
N GLU A 124 -4.70 -18.03 -6.95
CA GLU A 124 -5.91 -17.68 -6.18
C GLU A 124 -5.73 -16.36 -5.41
N VAL A 125 -4.51 -16.01 -5.01
CA VAL A 125 -4.20 -14.76 -4.31
C VAL A 125 -4.31 -13.58 -5.28
N CYS A 126 -3.65 -13.67 -6.44
CA CYS A 126 -3.75 -12.65 -7.49
C CYS A 126 -5.20 -12.43 -7.94
N ALA A 127 -5.96 -13.51 -8.15
CA ALA A 127 -7.35 -13.43 -8.60
C ALA A 127 -8.30 -12.82 -7.57
N ARG A 128 -8.09 -13.15 -6.28
CA ARG A 128 -8.87 -12.59 -5.17
C ARG A 128 -8.59 -11.11 -4.97
N GLU A 129 -7.34 -10.68 -5.14
CA GLU A 129 -6.96 -9.27 -5.06
C GLU A 129 -7.51 -8.45 -6.20
N ALA A 130 -7.43 -8.97 -7.43
CA ALA A 130 -8.09 -8.33 -8.56
C ALA A 130 -9.60 -8.17 -8.32
N LEU A 131 -10.25 -9.17 -7.74
CA LEU A 131 -11.67 -9.09 -7.41
C LEU A 131 -11.98 -8.02 -6.34
N ALA A 132 -11.08 -7.83 -5.38
CA ALA A 132 -11.25 -6.88 -4.28
C ALA A 132 -10.90 -5.44 -4.68
N LEU A 133 -9.96 -5.24 -5.60
CA LEU A 133 -9.34 -3.94 -5.86
C LEU A 133 -9.64 -3.36 -7.24
N CYS A 134 -9.77 -4.21 -8.27
CA CYS A 134 -9.90 -3.71 -9.63
C CYS A 134 -11.26 -3.07 -9.89
N GLY A 135 -11.26 -1.86 -10.46
CA GLY A 135 -12.45 -1.06 -10.70
C GLY A 135 -13.03 -0.38 -9.45
N VAL A 136 -12.35 -0.49 -8.29
CA VAL A 136 -12.70 0.26 -7.10
C VAL A 136 -12.17 1.69 -7.24
N THR A 137 -13.00 2.67 -6.93
CA THR A 137 -12.60 4.08 -6.93
C THR A 137 -11.92 4.42 -5.61
N PRO A 138 -10.76 5.12 -5.61
CA PRO A 138 -10.12 5.56 -4.38
C PRO A 138 -11.09 6.38 -3.52
N CYS A 139 -11.20 6.06 -2.24
CA CYS A 139 -11.86 6.94 -1.29
C CYS A 139 -10.90 8.04 -0.88
N VAL A 140 -11.49 9.22 -0.66
CA VAL A 140 -10.79 10.38 -0.12
C VAL A 140 -11.43 10.72 1.21
N ILE A 141 -10.62 10.81 2.26
CA ILE A 141 -11.10 11.24 3.56
C ILE A 141 -11.01 12.77 3.66
N ALA A 142 -12.00 13.38 4.30
CA ALA A 142 -11.98 14.82 4.49
C ALA A 142 -11.00 15.17 5.61
N LEU A 143 -9.84 15.73 5.27
CA LEU A 143 -8.80 16.13 6.23
C LEU A 143 -9.18 17.44 6.95
N PRO A 144 -9.64 17.39 8.22
CA PRO A 144 -9.94 18.59 8.98
C PRO A 144 -8.63 19.21 9.49
N THR A 145 -8.73 20.41 10.06
CA THR A 145 -7.64 20.96 10.87
C THR A 145 -7.54 20.20 12.19
N LEU A 146 -6.81 19.09 12.17
CA LEU A 146 -6.52 18.22 13.31
C LEU A 146 -5.05 18.35 13.73
N LEU A 147 -4.69 17.70 14.85
CA LEU A 147 -3.29 17.46 15.17
C LEU A 147 -2.68 16.62 14.04
N ASP A 148 -1.56 17.09 13.52
CA ASP A 148 -0.78 16.40 12.49
C ASP A 148 0.35 15.65 13.19
N GLU A 149 0.72 14.48 12.69
CA GLU A 149 1.89 13.75 13.19
C GLU A 149 3.22 14.41 12.80
N ASP A 150 3.20 15.41 11.90
CA ASP A 150 4.36 16.15 11.41
C ASP A 150 5.39 15.26 10.67
N GLU A 151 4.90 14.24 9.95
CA GLU A 151 5.64 13.35 9.06
C GLU A 151 5.66 13.93 7.63
N PRO A 152 6.84 14.31 7.09
CA PRO A 152 6.98 14.64 5.68
C PRO A 152 6.74 13.42 4.81
N CYS A 153 6.22 13.64 3.60
CA CYS A 153 6.05 12.55 2.65
C CYS A 153 7.41 11.91 2.31
N TYR A 154 7.40 10.60 2.08
CA TYR A 154 8.59 9.76 1.81
C TYR A 154 9.53 9.51 3.00
N GLU A 155 9.30 10.14 4.14
CA GLU A 155 9.98 9.80 5.40
C GLU A 155 9.27 8.60 6.08
N ARG A 156 9.74 8.21 7.27
CA ARG A 156 9.22 7.08 8.04
C ARG A 156 9.54 7.21 9.54
N PHE A 157 9.37 8.40 10.10
CA PHE A 157 9.88 8.79 11.41
C PHE A 157 9.29 7.98 12.55
N ASN A 158 8.09 7.44 12.37
CA ASN A 158 7.32 6.65 13.35
C ASN A 158 7.24 5.13 13.02
N ASP A 159 8.14 4.62 12.16
CA ASP A 159 8.27 3.19 11.77
C ASP A 159 8.90 2.30 12.86
N GLY A 160 8.63 2.62 14.13
CA GLY A 160 8.91 1.81 15.30
C GLY A 160 10.34 1.27 15.38
N CYS A 161 10.44 -0.06 15.36
CA CYS A 161 11.71 -0.78 15.44
C CYS A 161 12.68 -0.48 14.29
N SER A 162 12.20 0.00 13.13
CA SER A 162 13.05 0.27 11.97
C SER A 162 13.91 1.54 12.14
N ILE A 163 13.54 2.42 13.07
CA ILE A 163 14.22 3.69 13.33
C ILE A 163 14.94 3.63 14.67
N THR A 164 14.27 4.06 15.73
CA THR A 164 14.76 4.06 17.10
C THR A 164 13.52 4.00 17.97
N PHE A 165 13.29 2.88 18.64
CA PHE A 165 12.03 2.57 19.31
C PHE A 165 11.47 3.69 20.20
N SER A 166 12.32 4.41 20.95
CA SER A 166 11.87 5.50 21.84
C SER A 166 11.48 6.80 21.12
N LEU A 167 11.80 6.95 19.84
CA LEU A 167 11.50 8.13 19.01
C LEU A 167 10.59 7.78 17.82
N GLY A 168 10.58 6.51 17.41
CA GLY A 168 9.78 6.00 16.30
C GLY A 168 8.37 5.61 16.71
N ARG A 169 7.77 6.32 17.67
CA ARG A 169 6.40 6.08 18.10
C ARG A 169 5.65 7.38 18.33
N ILE A 170 4.42 7.42 17.87
CA ILE A 170 3.46 8.51 18.03
C ILE A 170 2.87 8.46 19.44
N GLU A 171 2.94 9.59 20.14
CA GLU A 171 2.22 9.80 21.40
C GLU A 171 0.86 10.41 21.10
N LEU A 172 -0.18 9.58 20.99
CA LEU A 172 -1.54 10.03 20.69
C LEU A 172 -2.33 10.32 21.99
N PRO A 173 -2.65 11.59 22.31
CA PRO A 173 -3.35 11.91 23.54
C PRO A 173 -4.78 11.39 23.54
N CYS A 174 -5.25 10.90 24.70
CA CYS A 174 -6.63 10.48 24.89
C CYS A 174 -7.63 11.54 24.40
N ALA A 175 -8.69 11.08 23.72
CA ALA A 175 -9.78 11.89 23.17
C ALA A 175 -9.37 12.98 22.17
N THR A 176 -8.14 12.92 21.64
CA THR A 176 -7.65 13.86 20.63
C THR A 176 -7.54 13.16 19.28
N PRO A 177 -8.29 13.59 18.27
CA PRO A 177 -8.11 13.08 16.90
C PRO A 177 -6.82 13.64 16.29
N MET A 178 -6.11 12.79 15.57
CA MET A 178 -4.89 13.08 14.83
C MET A 178 -5.06 12.62 13.37
N LYS A 179 -4.34 13.26 12.47
CA LYS A 179 -4.20 12.84 11.07
C LYS A 179 -2.73 12.58 10.76
N GLY A 180 -2.51 11.68 9.81
CA GLY A 180 -1.19 11.32 9.32
C GLY A 180 -1.24 10.72 7.93
N ARG A 181 -0.10 10.20 7.48
CA ARG A 181 0.10 9.55 6.19
C ARG A 181 0.97 8.32 6.33
N ILE A 182 0.74 7.30 5.50
CA ILE A 182 1.55 6.08 5.47
C ILE A 182 2.23 5.91 4.11
N VAL A 183 3.37 6.57 3.93
CA VAL A 183 4.15 6.49 2.69
C VAL A 183 5.60 6.86 2.91
N SER A 184 6.51 5.97 2.48
CA SER A 184 7.95 6.19 2.55
C SER A 184 8.64 5.95 1.20
N GLY A 185 9.80 6.57 1.00
CA GLY A 185 10.70 6.28 -0.12
C GLY A 185 11.49 4.96 0.01
N GLY A 186 11.10 4.06 0.91
CA GLY A 186 11.76 2.75 1.07
C GLY A 186 10.78 1.62 1.41
N PRO A 187 11.22 0.50 2.01
CA PRO A 187 10.50 -0.77 1.90
C PRO A 187 9.14 -0.88 2.61
N ARG A 188 8.82 0.06 3.51
CA ARG A 188 7.52 0.18 4.20
C ARG A 188 7.46 1.49 4.98
N ASP A 189 6.25 1.92 5.29
CA ASP A 189 5.98 2.91 6.32
C ASP A 189 4.94 2.33 7.29
N THR A 190 5.12 2.52 8.59
CA THR A 190 4.15 2.07 9.60
C THR A 190 4.08 3.06 10.74
N ASP A 191 2.87 3.37 11.19
CA ASP A 191 2.66 4.32 12.27
C ASP A 191 2.50 3.58 13.60
N TRP A 192 3.48 3.70 14.48
CA TRP A 192 3.45 3.04 15.79
C TRP A 192 2.92 3.99 16.86
N PHE A 193 1.75 3.74 17.42
CA PHE A 193 1.21 4.50 18.56
C PHE A 193 1.71 3.90 19.87
N ALA A 194 2.35 4.71 20.72
CA ALA A 194 2.79 4.27 22.04
C ALA A 194 1.60 4.06 23.00
N LEU A 195 1.51 2.87 23.60
CA LEU A 195 0.47 2.50 24.56
C LEU A 195 1.03 2.06 25.91
N ASP A 196 2.26 2.46 26.22
CA ASP A 196 2.98 2.07 27.42
C ASP A 196 2.20 2.39 28.71
N GLY A 197 2.27 1.49 29.68
CA GLY A 197 1.50 1.63 30.92
C GLY A 197 1.98 0.78 32.07
N ALA A 198 1.79 1.29 33.29
CA ALA A 198 2.06 0.52 34.52
C ALA A 198 0.89 -0.39 34.94
N THR A 199 -0.28 -0.23 34.30
CA THR A 199 -1.52 -0.94 34.64
C THR A 199 -2.26 -1.30 33.35
N ARG A 200 -3.05 -2.37 33.39
CA ARG A 200 -3.97 -2.73 32.31
C ARG A 200 -4.96 -1.58 32.05
N ARG A 201 -5.24 -1.30 30.79
CA ARG A 201 -6.13 -0.21 30.34
C ARG A 201 -7.00 -0.68 29.20
N ARG A 202 -8.18 -0.05 29.07
CA ARG A 202 -9.05 -0.22 27.92
C ARG A 202 -8.96 1.00 27.02
N TYR A 203 -8.82 0.75 25.73
CA TYR A 203 -8.86 1.77 24.72
C TYR A 203 -9.99 1.51 23.74
N ARG A 204 -10.55 2.60 23.21
CA ARG A 204 -11.32 2.58 21.98
C ARG A 204 -10.52 3.34 20.93
N PHE A 205 -10.19 2.68 19.84
CA PHE A 205 -9.46 3.27 18.74
C PHE A 205 -10.38 3.38 17.53
N THR A 206 -10.59 4.61 17.06
CA THR A 206 -11.36 4.88 15.83
C THR A 206 -10.40 5.35 14.75
N LEU A 207 -10.47 4.74 13.57
CA LEU A 207 -9.58 4.99 12.43
C LEU A 207 -10.39 5.10 11.14
N ASP A 208 -10.09 6.07 10.30
CA ASP A 208 -10.56 6.16 8.91
C ASP A 208 -9.35 6.38 8.01
N ALA A 209 -9.26 5.65 6.89
CA ALA A 209 -8.07 5.63 6.04
C ALA A 209 -8.41 5.48 4.55
N GLU A 210 -7.52 5.97 3.69
CA GLU A 210 -7.66 5.93 2.22
C GLU A 210 -7.04 4.67 1.58
N PHE A 211 -6.61 3.73 2.41
CA PHE A 211 -5.92 2.48 2.05
C PHE A 211 -6.51 1.30 2.84
N PRO A 212 -6.32 0.03 2.39
CA PRO A 212 -6.65 -1.14 3.19
C PRO A 212 -5.88 -1.14 4.50
N ILE A 213 -6.56 -1.31 5.63
CA ILE A 213 -5.97 -1.13 6.95
C ILE A 213 -5.38 -2.46 7.43
N GLU A 214 -4.14 -2.44 7.89
CA GLU A 214 -3.56 -3.48 8.74
C GLU A 214 -3.33 -2.89 10.14
N LEU A 215 -3.92 -3.49 11.18
CA LEU A 215 -3.72 -3.05 12.56
C LEU A 215 -3.20 -4.20 13.42
N GLN A 216 -2.17 -3.90 14.22
CA GLN A 216 -1.54 -4.90 15.09
C GLN A 216 -1.33 -4.34 16.49
N LEU A 217 -1.57 -5.16 17.51
CA LEU A 217 -1.11 -4.86 18.87
C LEU A 217 0.20 -5.59 19.14
N PHE A 218 1.27 -4.81 19.26
CA PHE A 218 2.63 -5.30 19.45
C PHE A 218 3.07 -5.10 20.91
N GLU A 219 3.45 -6.19 21.57
CA GLU A 219 4.04 -6.19 22.91
C GLU A 219 5.56 -6.30 22.80
N GLY A 220 6.30 -5.38 23.43
CA GLY A 220 7.76 -5.39 23.47
C GLY A 220 8.41 -4.09 23.00
N ASP A 221 9.75 -4.05 23.11
CA ASP A 221 10.61 -2.88 22.84
C ASP A 221 11.62 -3.12 21.71
N CYS A 222 11.33 -4.10 20.84
CA CYS A 222 12.18 -4.58 19.74
C CYS A 222 13.37 -5.44 20.17
N GLU A 223 13.90 -5.32 21.39
CA GLU A 223 15.00 -6.15 21.90
C GLU A 223 14.53 -7.55 22.29
N GLY A 224 13.25 -7.67 22.63
CA GLY A 224 12.57 -8.92 22.87
C GLY A 224 12.59 -9.38 24.33
N PRO A 225 11.68 -10.31 24.71
CA PRO A 225 10.72 -11.00 23.84
C PRO A 225 9.63 -10.05 23.31
N ASN A 226 9.35 -10.18 22.01
CA ASN A 226 8.29 -9.44 21.34
C ASN A 226 7.15 -10.39 20.98
N HIS A 227 5.92 -9.92 21.07
CA HIS A 227 4.71 -10.68 20.73
C HIS A 227 3.75 -9.80 19.94
N VAL A 228 3.15 -10.34 18.88
CA VAL A 228 2.01 -9.70 18.22
C VAL A 228 0.78 -10.36 18.82
N GLU A 229 0.03 -9.59 19.60
CA GLU A 229 -1.12 -10.11 20.33
C GLU A 229 -2.28 -10.43 19.41
N TRP A 230 -2.54 -9.52 18.47
CA TRP A 230 -3.51 -9.71 17.41
C TRP A 230 -3.12 -8.87 16.20
N LEU A 231 -3.61 -9.30 15.05
CA LEU A 231 -3.53 -8.60 13.77
C LEU A 231 -4.91 -8.66 13.15
N ILE A 232 -5.38 -7.52 12.65
CA ILE A 232 -6.60 -7.45 11.86
C ILE A 232 -6.34 -6.72 10.55
N GLY A 233 -7.12 -7.06 9.54
CA GLY A 233 -7.17 -6.39 8.26
C GLY A 233 -8.57 -5.88 7.97
N GLU A 234 -8.68 -4.67 7.41
CA GLU A 234 -9.94 -4.11 6.92
C GLU A 234 -9.81 -3.70 5.46
N GLU A 235 -10.90 -3.89 4.71
CA GLU A 235 -10.93 -3.60 3.28
C GLU A 235 -10.87 -2.10 3.00
N LEU A 236 -10.53 -1.76 1.76
CA LEU A 236 -10.51 -0.38 1.28
C LEU A 236 -11.91 0.27 1.38
N CYS A 237 -11.97 1.53 1.83
CA CYS A 237 -13.19 2.35 1.85
C CYS A 237 -14.36 1.83 2.69
N VAL A 238 -14.08 1.09 3.77
CA VAL A 238 -15.11 0.68 4.75
C VAL A 238 -15.59 1.84 5.66
N GLY A 239 -14.93 3.00 5.56
CA GLY A 239 -15.16 4.18 6.41
C GLY A 239 -14.54 4.01 7.80
N ALA A 240 -14.99 4.82 8.75
CA ALA A 240 -14.45 4.79 10.10
C ALA A 240 -14.64 3.43 10.79
N HIS A 241 -13.53 2.74 11.02
CA HIS A 241 -13.42 1.51 11.77
C HIS A 241 -13.22 1.82 13.25
N THR A 242 -13.78 1.00 14.16
CA THR A 242 -13.62 1.21 15.61
C THR A 242 -13.38 -0.11 16.32
N LEU A 243 -12.32 -0.15 17.12
CA LEU A 243 -11.93 -1.28 17.96
C LEU A 243 -12.00 -0.90 19.42
N VAL A 244 -12.34 -1.87 20.26
CA VAL A 244 -12.27 -1.75 21.72
C VAL A 244 -11.43 -2.90 22.24
N PHE A 245 -10.29 -2.59 22.85
CA PHE A 245 -9.32 -3.60 23.25
C PHE A 245 -8.65 -3.27 24.58
N LEU A 246 -8.10 -4.31 25.21
CA LEU A 246 -7.31 -4.19 26.43
C LEU A 246 -5.82 -4.19 26.08
N VAL A 247 -5.08 -3.37 26.82
CA VAL A 247 -3.62 -3.28 26.77
C VAL A 247 -3.12 -3.56 28.16
N ASP A 248 -2.21 -4.52 28.28
CA ASP A 248 -1.61 -4.91 29.54
C ASP A 248 -0.55 -3.92 30.02
N SER A 249 -0.13 -4.06 31.28
CA SER A 249 1.02 -3.31 31.77
C SER A 249 2.29 -3.71 31.02
N GLY A 250 3.11 -2.74 30.65
CA GLY A 250 4.37 -2.96 29.96
C GLY A 250 4.58 -1.95 28.84
N VAL A 251 5.46 -2.33 27.93
CA VAL A 251 5.74 -1.59 26.70
C VAL A 251 4.92 -2.22 25.59
N GLN A 252 3.99 -1.47 25.03
CA GLN A 252 3.12 -1.93 23.95
C GLN A 252 2.92 -0.81 22.93
N SER A 253 2.71 -1.19 21.68
CA SER A 253 2.43 -0.27 20.60
C SER A 253 1.27 -0.79 19.75
N LEU A 254 0.36 0.09 19.36
CA LEU A 254 -0.57 -0.21 18.28
C LEU A 254 0.12 0.20 16.98
N VAL A 255 0.20 -0.71 16.02
CA VAL A 255 0.86 -0.48 14.73
C VAL A 255 -0.21 -0.35 13.67
N LEU A 256 -0.22 0.76 12.95
CA LEU A 256 -1.00 0.98 11.75
C LEU A 256 -0.11 0.76 10.52
N GLY A 257 -0.57 -0.12 9.65
CA GLY A 257 0.00 -0.44 8.35
C GLY A 257 -1.04 -0.31 7.25
N ALA A 258 -0.58 -0.35 6.01
CA ALA A 258 -1.43 -0.63 4.87
C ALA A 258 -1.31 -2.11 4.52
N GLY A 259 -2.44 -2.83 4.40
CA GLY A 259 -2.39 -4.29 4.34
C GLY A 259 -3.73 -4.98 4.53
N ASN A 260 -3.65 -6.29 4.70
CA ASN A 260 -4.75 -7.15 5.11
C ASN A 260 -4.22 -8.23 6.07
N GLU A 261 -5.06 -9.18 6.49
CA GLU A 261 -4.66 -10.22 7.44
C GLU A 261 -3.58 -11.18 6.93
N ASP A 262 -3.46 -11.32 5.61
CA ASP A 262 -2.52 -12.22 4.97
C ASP A 262 -1.17 -11.54 4.65
N ARG A 263 -1.17 -10.21 4.43
CA ARG A 263 0.02 -9.46 4.02
C ARG A 263 -0.06 -7.95 4.28
N ALA A 264 1.11 -7.38 4.53
CA ALA A 264 1.34 -5.95 4.45
C ALA A 264 1.54 -5.51 3.00
N LEU A 265 0.89 -4.42 2.59
CA LEU A 265 1.16 -3.72 1.33
C LEU A 265 2.39 -2.85 1.50
N ARG A 266 3.41 -3.11 0.68
CA ARG A 266 4.70 -2.39 0.69
C ARG A 266 4.91 -1.49 -0.52
N SER A 267 3.99 -1.57 -1.46
CA SER A 267 4.01 -0.95 -2.78
C SER A 267 2.60 -0.46 -3.11
N GLY A 268 2.47 0.37 -4.14
CA GLY A 268 1.17 0.90 -4.59
C GLY A 268 0.58 1.99 -3.69
N LEU A 269 1.37 2.48 -2.73
CA LEU A 269 1.10 3.69 -1.96
C LEU A 269 2.06 4.76 -2.46
N GLU A 270 1.57 5.60 -3.35
CA GLU A 270 2.35 6.71 -3.85
C GLU A 270 2.02 7.98 -3.08
N CYS A 271 3.07 8.73 -2.80
CA CYS A 271 2.97 9.98 -2.10
C CYS A 271 2.12 10.98 -2.91
N ASP A 272 1.33 11.78 -2.20
CA ASP A 272 0.50 12.84 -2.78
C ASP A 272 1.27 14.15 -3.01
N ASP A 273 2.50 14.25 -2.47
CA ASP A 273 3.46 15.32 -2.71
C ASP A 273 4.46 14.94 -3.81
N ILE A 274 4.82 15.90 -4.68
CA ILE A 274 5.90 15.70 -5.66
C ILE A 274 7.24 15.64 -4.93
N ASP A 275 7.98 14.54 -5.12
CA ASP A 275 9.37 14.44 -4.65
C ASP A 275 10.22 15.56 -5.31
N PRO A 276 10.75 16.51 -4.52
CA PRO A 276 11.57 17.58 -5.05
C PRO A 276 12.94 17.12 -5.54
N GLU A 277 13.44 15.96 -5.08
CA GLU A 277 14.72 15.38 -5.49
C GLU A 277 14.59 14.55 -6.78
N ASN A 278 13.42 13.94 -7.00
CA ASN A 278 13.11 13.13 -8.17
C ASN A 278 11.70 13.44 -8.73
N PRO A 279 11.47 14.63 -9.30
CA PRO A 279 10.17 14.98 -9.86
C PRO A 279 9.85 14.12 -11.09
N PRO A 280 8.58 13.74 -11.32
CA PRO A 280 8.18 12.99 -12.50
C PRO A 280 8.48 13.79 -13.78
N GLU A 281 8.82 13.09 -14.86
CA GLU A 281 9.01 13.76 -16.15
C GLU A 281 7.65 14.26 -16.68
N PRO A 282 7.60 15.37 -17.44
CA PRO A 282 6.34 15.95 -17.92
C PRO A 282 5.48 15.00 -18.77
N ASP A 283 6.11 14.01 -19.39
CA ASP A 283 5.50 13.06 -20.31
C ASP A 283 5.18 11.70 -19.65
N ASP A 284 5.54 11.52 -18.37
CA ASP A 284 5.21 10.30 -17.63
C ASP A 284 3.68 10.23 -17.40
N PRO A 285 3.05 9.07 -17.63
CA PRO A 285 1.66 8.89 -17.22
C PRO A 285 1.56 9.10 -15.71
N PRO A 286 0.44 9.65 -15.21
CA PRO A 286 0.22 9.68 -13.77
C PRO A 286 0.29 8.25 -13.27
N ALA A 287 0.95 8.06 -12.13
CA ALA A 287 1.02 6.76 -11.53
C ALA A 287 -0.39 6.17 -11.32
N LEU A 288 -0.48 4.85 -11.43
CA LEU A 288 -1.71 4.12 -11.19
C LEU A 288 -1.99 4.09 -9.67
N GLN A 289 -2.42 5.23 -9.12
CA GLN A 289 -2.70 5.37 -7.71
C GLN A 289 -4.14 4.93 -7.42
N VAL A 290 -4.28 3.79 -6.75
CA VAL A 290 -5.58 3.25 -6.34
C VAL A 290 -5.92 3.52 -4.88
N PHE A 291 -4.92 3.92 -4.09
CA PHE A 291 -5.03 4.20 -2.67
C PHE A 291 -4.59 5.63 -2.41
N GLY A 292 -5.29 6.30 -1.50
CA GLY A 292 -4.70 7.48 -0.86
C GLY A 292 -3.72 7.05 0.22
N VAL A 293 -3.05 8.02 0.83
CA VAL A 293 -2.04 7.77 1.87
C VAL A 293 -2.50 8.23 3.24
N HIS A 294 -3.63 8.92 3.34
CA HIS A 294 -4.02 9.57 4.58
C HIS A 294 -4.81 8.66 5.51
N TRP A 295 -4.68 8.96 6.80
CA TRP A 295 -5.52 8.41 7.84
C TRP A 295 -5.91 9.48 8.88
N ILE A 296 -7.01 9.24 9.58
CA ILE A 296 -7.45 9.98 10.76
C ILE A 296 -7.72 8.97 11.87
N ALA A 297 -7.04 9.14 13.00
CA ALA A 297 -7.17 8.25 14.14
C ALA A 297 -7.56 9.02 15.42
N ARG A 298 -8.27 8.36 16.32
CA ARG A 298 -8.57 8.84 17.66
C ARG A 298 -8.47 7.69 18.65
N LEU A 299 -7.72 7.92 19.71
CA LEU A 299 -7.63 7.01 20.85
C LEU A 299 -8.46 7.57 22.02
N ASP A 300 -9.48 6.85 22.46
CA ASP A 300 -10.23 7.14 23.68
C ASP A 300 -9.78 6.18 24.80
N CYS A 301 -9.44 6.75 25.94
CA CYS A 301 -8.97 6.01 27.11
C CYS A 301 -10.17 5.75 28.03
N LEU A 302 -10.53 4.48 28.18
CA LEU A 302 -11.77 4.06 28.84
C LEU A 302 -11.50 3.47 30.21
N ALA A 303 -12.54 3.48 31.05
CA ALA A 303 -12.54 2.68 32.26
C ALA A 303 -12.49 1.18 31.90
N LEU A 304 -11.81 0.36 32.69
CA LEU A 304 -11.71 -1.08 32.43
C LEU A 304 -13.09 -1.75 32.33
N GLY A 305 -14.04 -1.31 33.17
CA GLY A 305 -15.41 -1.82 33.19
C GLY A 305 -16.32 -1.35 32.06
N ASP A 306 -15.87 -0.47 31.16
CA ASP A 306 -16.62 -0.04 29.96
C ASP A 306 -16.42 -1.08 28.85
N ILE A 307 -16.99 -2.27 29.06
CA ILE A 307 -16.75 -3.48 28.26
C ILE A 307 -17.25 -3.30 26.83
N ASN A 308 -18.40 -2.67 26.66
CA ASN A 308 -18.96 -2.41 25.33
C ASN A 308 -18.29 -1.21 24.62
N GLY A 309 -17.45 -0.46 25.34
CA GLY A 309 -16.80 0.73 24.84
C GLY A 309 -17.81 1.77 24.37
N ASP A 310 -18.82 2.11 25.18
CA ASP A 310 -19.74 3.22 24.91
C ASP A 310 -19.36 4.51 25.67
N GLY A 311 -18.41 4.43 26.59
CA GLY A 311 -17.89 5.54 27.39
C GLY A 311 -18.49 5.62 28.78
N LEU A 312 -19.38 4.69 29.15
CA LEU A 312 -20.08 4.67 30.43
C LEU A 312 -20.08 3.27 31.03
N VAL A 313 -19.52 3.11 32.23
CA VAL A 313 -19.67 1.86 32.98
C VAL A 313 -21.09 1.78 33.55
N ASN A 314 -21.89 0.85 33.06
CA ASN A 314 -23.30 0.75 33.42
C ASN A 314 -23.85 -0.70 33.41
N ALA A 315 -25.18 -0.83 33.51
CA ALA A 315 -25.84 -2.14 33.56
C ALA A 315 -25.66 -2.97 32.27
N VAL A 316 -25.37 -2.33 31.14
CA VAL A 316 -25.05 -3.00 29.87
C VAL A 316 -23.73 -3.75 30.00
N ASP A 317 -22.69 -3.15 30.58
CA ASP A 317 -21.40 -3.81 30.79
C ASP A 317 -21.50 -5.01 31.71
N ILE A 318 -22.32 -4.91 32.76
CA ILE A 318 -22.61 -6.06 33.63
C ILE A 318 -23.29 -7.17 32.85
N GLY A 319 -24.26 -6.82 31.99
CA GLY A 319 -24.88 -7.80 31.10
C GLY A 319 -23.85 -8.50 30.22
N THR A 320 -22.93 -7.74 29.61
CA THR A 320 -21.85 -8.28 28.78
C THR A 320 -20.93 -9.20 29.57
N LEU A 321 -20.48 -8.77 30.76
CA LEU A 321 -19.64 -9.58 31.65
C LEU A 321 -20.32 -10.89 32.06
N LEU A 322 -21.58 -10.84 32.50
CA LEU A 322 -22.32 -12.02 32.92
C LEU A 322 -22.60 -12.99 31.78
N ASN A 323 -22.75 -12.50 30.54
CA ASN A 323 -22.90 -13.35 29.36
C ASN A 323 -21.59 -14.06 28.98
N ALA A 324 -20.44 -13.47 29.30
CA ALA A 324 -19.11 -14.02 29.05
C ALA A 324 -18.58 -14.90 30.19
N TRP A 325 -19.37 -15.15 31.24
CA TRP A 325 -18.93 -15.82 32.46
C TRP A 325 -18.37 -17.24 32.22
N GLY A 326 -17.14 -17.49 32.67
CA GLY A 326 -16.48 -18.79 32.51
C GLY A 326 -15.02 -18.67 32.07
N GLU A 327 -14.49 -19.76 31.51
CA GLU A 327 -13.14 -19.76 30.94
C GLU A 327 -13.16 -19.01 29.60
N VAL A 328 -12.15 -18.17 29.39
CA VAL A 328 -11.98 -17.47 28.12
C VAL A 328 -11.21 -18.37 27.17
N ASP A 329 -11.74 -18.54 25.95
CA ASP A 329 -11.00 -19.22 24.89
C ASP A 329 -9.84 -18.31 24.47
N ALA A 330 -8.60 -18.80 24.66
CA ALA A 330 -7.38 -18.07 24.37
C ALA A 330 -7.30 -17.55 22.92
N SER A 331 -7.99 -18.19 21.97
CA SER A 331 -8.06 -17.71 20.58
C SER A 331 -9.00 -16.51 20.39
N SER A 332 -9.97 -16.33 21.28
CA SER A 332 -10.96 -15.23 21.25
C SER A 332 -10.69 -14.15 22.30
N ALA A 333 -9.93 -14.47 23.35
CA ALA A 333 -9.66 -13.61 24.51
C ALA A 333 -9.09 -12.24 24.13
N ARG A 334 -8.50 -12.13 22.95
CA ARG A 334 -7.71 -11.00 22.52
C ARG A 334 -8.11 -10.51 21.12
N ASP A 335 -9.21 -11.02 20.56
CA ASP A 335 -9.75 -10.49 19.30
C ASP A 335 -10.40 -9.12 19.57
N PRO A 336 -9.86 -8.01 19.02
CA PRO A 336 -10.37 -6.66 19.29
C PRO A 336 -11.74 -6.40 18.66
N ARG A 337 -12.28 -7.35 17.86
CA ARG A 337 -13.64 -7.31 17.30
C ARG A 337 -14.68 -7.86 18.28
N LEU A 338 -14.25 -8.50 19.37
CA LEU A 338 -15.11 -9.07 20.40
C LEU A 338 -14.98 -8.28 21.71
N ALA A 339 -16.07 -8.26 22.48
CA ALA A 339 -16.04 -7.64 23.81
C ALA A 339 -15.24 -8.52 24.79
N ASP A 340 -14.06 -8.05 25.20
CA ASP A 340 -13.26 -8.70 26.23
C ASP A 340 -13.78 -8.36 27.63
N ALA A 341 -14.25 -9.37 28.38
CA ALA A 341 -14.75 -9.23 29.75
C ALA A 341 -13.79 -9.75 30.83
N ASP A 342 -12.60 -10.24 30.44
CA ASP A 342 -11.52 -10.61 31.36
C ASP A 342 -10.72 -9.34 31.71
N LEU A 343 -11.19 -8.66 32.75
CA LEU A 343 -10.71 -7.35 33.16
C LEU A 343 -9.42 -7.43 33.96
N ASP A 344 -9.15 -8.55 34.64
CA ASP A 344 -7.91 -8.77 35.38
C ASP A 344 -6.84 -9.56 34.60
N GLY A 345 -7.20 -10.12 33.45
CA GLY A 345 -6.30 -10.79 32.51
C GLY A 345 -5.89 -12.20 32.95
N ASN A 346 -6.68 -12.87 33.79
CA ASN A 346 -6.35 -14.18 34.35
C ASN A 346 -6.78 -15.36 33.46
N GLY A 347 -7.44 -15.09 32.33
CA GLY A 347 -7.98 -16.08 31.40
C GLY A 347 -9.37 -16.60 31.77
N ARG A 348 -10.08 -15.96 32.71
CA ARG A 348 -11.42 -16.34 33.16
C ARG A 348 -12.24 -15.10 33.50
N VAL A 349 -13.51 -15.11 33.11
CA VAL A 349 -14.49 -14.10 33.53
C VAL A 349 -15.21 -14.62 34.76
N ASP A 350 -14.92 -14.02 35.92
CA ASP A 350 -15.53 -14.39 37.20
C ASP A 350 -15.82 -13.20 38.14
N ALA A 351 -15.91 -13.48 39.45
CA ALA A 351 -16.24 -12.48 40.46
C ALA A 351 -15.12 -11.43 40.65
N ALA A 352 -13.88 -11.74 40.27
CA ALA A 352 -12.79 -10.79 40.23
C ALA A 352 -13.07 -9.69 39.20
N ASP A 353 -13.46 -10.05 37.98
CA ASP A 353 -13.82 -9.10 36.91
C ASP A 353 -15.04 -8.27 37.29
N LEU A 354 -16.06 -8.89 37.89
CA LEU A 354 -17.20 -8.15 38.39
C LEU A 354 -16.78 -7.11 39.44
N THR A 355 -15.80 -7.43 40.29
CA THR A 355 -15.27 -6.47 41.27
C THR A 355 -14.54 -5.32 40.59
N VAL A 356 -13.76 -5.60 39.53
CA VAL A 356 -13.08 -4.57 38.72
C VAL A 356 -14.11 -3.65 38.07
N LEU A 357 -15.15 -4.21 37.42
CA LEU A 357 -16.23 -3.45 36.80
C LEU A 357 -16.93 -2.54 37.81
N LEU A 358 -17.40 -3.09 38.93
CA LEU A 358 -18.14 -2.34 39.96
C LEU A 358 -17.28 -1.25 40.63
N SER A 359 -15.95 -1.39 40.62
CA SER A 359 -15.03 -0.36 41.12
C SER A 359 -14.88 0.83 40.17
N SER A 360 -15.37 0.69 38.94
CA SER A 360 -15.29 1.71 37.88
C SER A 360 -16.63 2.30 37.45
N TRP A 361 -17.73 1.94 38.14
CA TRP A 361 -19.09 2.42 37.88
C TRP A 361 -19.28 3.91 38.22
#